data_AF-A0A377V758-F1
#
_entry.id   AF-A0A377V758-F1
#
_cell.length_a   1.000
_cell.length_b   1.000
_cell.length_c   1.000
_cell.angle_alpha   90.00
_cell.angle_beta   90.00
_cell.angle_gamma   90.00
#
_symmetry.space_group_name_H-M   'P 1'
#
loop_
_entity.id
_entity.type
_entity.pdbx_description
1 polymer ?
#
loop_
_entity_poly.entity_id
_entity_poly.type
_entity_poly.pdbx_seq_one_letter_code
_entity_poly.pdbx_strand_id
1 'polypeptide(L)' 'MITCNIGDMLMRWSDDQLPSNFHRVRNPLPHEYQGQRYSLAFFCQANKDVEILGPQRKYPPISAEDYLQQRIQANFAKG' A
#
# COMPACT_ATOMS: atom_id res chain seq x y z
N MET A 1 -6.79 3.57 -19.37
CA MET A 1 -5.50 3.01 -18.90
C MET A 1 -5.54 2.98 -17.38
N ILE A 2 -5.10 1.90 -16.74
CA ILE A 2 -5.04 1.78 -15.27
C ILE A 2 -3.56 1.63 -14.90
N THR A 3 -3.10 2.39 -13.92
CA THR A 3 -1.78 2.21 -13.32
C THR A 3 -1.89 1.28 -12.12
N CYS A 4 -1.02 0.27 -12.06
CA CYS A 4 -0.91 -0.65 -10.93
C CYS A 4 0.45 -0.46 -10.25
N ASN A 5 0.46 -0.42 -8.93
CA ASN A 5 1.67 -0.37 -8.12
C ASN A 5 1.67 -1.47 -7.06
N ILE A 6 2.86 -1.77 -6.53
CA ILE A 6 3.04 -2.65 -5.38
C ILE A 6 2.78 -1.85 -4.11
N GLY A 7 2.12 -2.48 -3.13
CA GLY A 7 1.91 -1.94 -1.79
C GLY A 7 2.73 -2.67 -0.74
N ASP A 8 2.82 -2.09 0.46
CA ASP A 8 3.73 -2.55 1.53
C ASP A 8 3.51 -4.00 1.97
N MET A 9 2.27 -4.49 1.92
CA MET A 9 1.95 -5.88 2.26
C MET A 9 2.68 -6.84 1.30
N LEU A 10 2.63 -6.58 -0.01
CA LEU A 10 3.28 -7.43 -1.00
C LEU A 10 4.80 -7.24 -0.99
N MET A 11 5.30 -6.03 -0.71
CA MET A 11 6.73 -5.80 -0.49
C MET A 11 7.25 -6.69 0.65
N ARG A 12 6.59 -6.67 1.81
CA ARG A 12 6.91 -7.56 2.94
C ARG A 12 6.81 -9.03 2.56
N TRP A 13 5.75 -9.42 1.86
CA TRP A 13 5.53 -10.81 1.44
C TRP A 13 6.57 -11.30 0.44
N SER A 14 7.17 -10.41 -0.33
CA SER A 14 8.25 -10.71 -1.27
C SER A 14 9.66 -10.62 -0.66
N ASP A 15 9.77 -10.42 0.66
CA ASP A 15 11.04 -10.11 1.35
C ASP A 15 11.82 -8.94 0.71
N ASP A 16 11.09 -7.88 0.35
CA ASP A 16 11.56 -6.67 -0.32
C ASP A 16 12.05 -6.83 -1.76
N GLN A 17 11.78 -7.97 -2.42
CA GLN A 17 12.09 -8.12 -3.85
C GLN A 17 11.18 -7.26 -4.74
N LEU A 18 9.96 -6.96 -4.30
CA LEU A 18 9.00 -6.10 -4.98
C LEU A 18 8.82 -4.78 -4.22
N PRO A 19 9.45 -3.68 -4.66
CA PRO A 19 9.42 -2.43 -3.89
C PRO A 19 8.06 -1.74 -3.94
N SER A 20 7.58 -1.32 -2.78
CA SER A 20 6.45 -0.40 -2.62
C SER A 20 6.95 1.04 -2.75
N ASN A 21 6.63 1.69 -3.87
CA ASN A 21 7.14 3.03 -4.18
C ASN A 21 6.27 4.13 -3.55
N PHE A 22 6.92 5.14 -2.99
CA PHE A 22 6.25 6.36 -2.53
C PHE A 22 5.61 7.10 -3.72
N HIS A 23 4.38 7.55 -3.53
CA HIS A 23 3.66 8.36 -4.50
C HIS A 23 2.82 9.41 -3.78
N ARG A 24 2.58 10.55 -4.44
CA ARG A 24 1.77 11.66 -3.93
C ARG A 24 0.99 12.32 -5.05
N VAL A 25 -0.16 12.88 -4.72
CA VAL A 25 -0.87 13.80 -5.61
C VAL A 25 -0.43 15.22 -5.25
N ARG A 26 -0.04 16.00 -6.25
CA ARG A 26 0.29 17.42 -6.10
C ARG A 26 -0.78 18.30 -6.74
N ASN A 27 -0.79 19.57 -6.34
CA ASN A 27 -1.53 20.59 -7.06
C ASN A 27 -0.97 20.77 -8.48
N PRO A 28 -1.82 21.11 -9.46
CA PRO A 28 -1.36 21.42 -10.82
C PRO A 28 -0.54 22.72 -10.83
N LEU A 29 0.44 22.82 -11.72
CA LEU A 29 1.20 24.04 -11.99
C LEU A 29 0.35 25.05 -12.77
N PRO A 30 0.68 26.35 -12.78
CA PRO A 30 -0.17 27.37 -13.42
C PRO A 30 -0.49 27.13 -14.91
N HIS A 31 0.36 26.42 -15.64
CA HIS A 31 0.18 26.09 -17.06
C HIS A 31 -0.48 24.71 -17.30
N GLU A 32 -0.81 23.99 -16.24
CA GLU A 32 -1.50 22.69 -16.29
C GLU A 32 -3.01 22.86 -16.08
N TYR A 33 -3.78 21.81 -16.37
CA TYR A 33 -5.22 21.80 -16.18
C TYR A 33 -5.61 22.08 -14.71
N GLN A 34 -6.36 23.17 -14.50
CA GLN A 34 -6.80 23.64 -13.17
C GLN A 34 -8.20 23.15 -12.76
N GLY A 35 -8.88 22.36 -13.60
CA GLY A 35 -10.20 21.86 -13.28
C GLY A 35 -10.19 20.70 -12.27
N GLN A 36 -11.38 20.20 -11.94
CA GLN A 36 -11.54 19.09 -11.01
C GLN A 36 -10.84 17.83 -11.52
N ARG A 37 -10.10 17.17 -10.61
CA ARG A 37 -9.46 15.87 -10.85
C ARG A 37 -10.18 14.79 -10.05
N TYR A 38 -10.76 13.83 -10.74
CA TYR A 38 -11.35 12.64 -10.13
C TYR A 38 -10.42 11.44 -10.30
N SER A 39 -10.21 10.68 -9.22
CA SER A 39 -9.45 9.44 -9.26
C SER A 39 -9.99 8.46 -8.25
N LEU A 40 -9.94 7.17 -8.58
CA LEU A 40 -10.29 6.07 -7.68
C LEU A 40 -9.04 5.24 -7.42
N ALA A 41 -8.67 5.09 -6.14
CA ALA A 41 -7.68 4.11 -5.72
C ALA A 41 -8.40 2.82 -5.29
N PHE A 42 -8.00 1.69 -5.86
CA PHE A 42 -8.50 0.38 -5.48
C PHE A 42 -7.34 -0.44 -4.89
N PHE A 43 -7.57 -0.99 -3.69
CA PHE A 43 -6.54 -1.75 -2.97
C PHE A 43 -6.88 -3.24 -3.00
N CYS A 44 -6.11 -4.02 -3.77
CA CYS A 44 -6.16 -5.47 -3.72
C CYS A 44 -5.36 -5.97 -2.52
N GLN A 45 -6.03 -6.56 -1.54
CA GLN A 45 -5.40 -7.10 -0.33
C GLN A 45 -5.56 -8.61 -0.27
N ALA A 46 -4.67 -9.28 0.48
CA ALA A 46 -4.84 -10.68 0.80
C ALA A 46 -6.10 -10.87 1.67
N ASN A 47 -6.68 -12.07 1.61
CA ASN A 47 -7.73 -12.45 2.55
C ASN A 47 -7.18 -12.43 3.98
N LYS A 48 -8.02 -12.07 4.95
CA LYS A 48 -7.65 -11.80 6.35
C LYS A 48 -6.88 -12.93 7.02
N ASP A 49 -7.28 -14.16 6.73
CA ASP A 49 -6.77 -15.41 7.28
C ASP A 49 -5.44 -15.85 6.68
N VAL A 50 -4.97 -15.18 5.62
CA VAL A 50 -3.71 -15.51 4.98
C VAL A 50 -2.54 -15.04 5.83
N GLU A 51 -1.59 -15.94 6.08
CA GLU A 51 -0.31 -15.61 6.70
C GLU A 51 0.64 -14.97 5.66
N ILE A 52 1.14 -13.79 5.99
CA ILE A 52 2.13 -13.03 5.23
C ILE A 52 3.53 -13.44 5.72
N LEU A 53 4.09 -14.45 5.05
CA LEU A 53 5.46 -14.91 5.27
C LEU A 53 6.18 -15.01 3.92
N GLY A 54 7.27 -14.28 3.78
CA GLY A 54 8.06 -14.30 2.55
C GLY A 54 8.94 -15.55 2.40
N PRO A 55 9.34 -15.90 1.17
CA PRO A 55 10.13 -17.09 0.87
C PRO A 55 11.50 -17.15 1.56
N GLN A 56 12.14 -16.00 1.80
CA GLN A 56 13.39 -15.87 2.56
C GLN A 56 13.16 -15.66 4.07
N ARG A 57 11.90 -15.52 4.51
CA ARG A 57 11.51 -15.32 5.92
C ARG A 57 12.25 -14.14 6.57
N LYS A 58 12.43 -13.04 5.84
CA LYS A 58 13.11 -11.82 6.32
C LYS A 58 12.39 -11.18 7.50
N TYR A 59 11.06 -11.32 7.53
CA TYR A 59 10.21 -10.82 8.59
C TYR A 59 9.48 -11.97 9.31
N PRO A 60 9.16 -11.81 10.60
CA PRO A 60 8.28 -12.76 11.29
C PRO A 60 6.92 -12.90 10.59
N PRO A 61 6.30 -14.09 10.62
CA PRO A 61 4.96 -14.29 10.08
C PRO A 61 3.96 -13.37 10.78
N ILE A 62 2.98 -12.89 10.01
CA ILE A 62 1.88 -12.04 10.49
C ILE A 62 0.65 -12.32 9.62
N SER A 63 -0.55 -12.34 10.18
CA SER A 63 -1.77 -12.45 9.36
C SER A 63 -2.00 -11.18 8.54
N ALA A 64 -2.68 -11.29 7.40
CA ALA A 64 -3.06 -10.13 6.60
C ALA A 64 -3.96 -9.16 7.38
N GLU A 65 -4.83 -9.69 8.24
CA GLU A 65 -5.68 -8.90 9.14
C GLU A 65 -4.84 -8.08 10.13
N ASP A 66 -3.93 -8.70 10.87
CA ASP A 66 -3.09 -8.02 11.86
C ASP A 66 -2.21 -6.97 11.19
N TYR A 67 -1.63 -7.29 10.03
CA TYR A 67 -0.84 -6.34 9.25
C TYR A 67 -1.68 -5.11 8.88
N LEU A 68 -2.90 -5.31 8.37
CA LEU A 68 -3.78 -4.20 8.00
C LEU A 68 -4.17 -3.34 9.21
N GLN A 69 -4.50 -3.96 10.35
CA GLN A 69 -4.83 -3.23 11.58
C GLN A 69 -3.64 -2.39 12.06
N GLN A 70 -2.42 -2.92 12.02
CA GLN A 70 -1.22 -2.15 12.36
C GLN A 70 -1.06 -0.91 11.47
N ARG A 71 -1.31 -1.04 10.15
CA ARG A 71 -1.21 0.10 9.21
C ARG A 71 -2.33 1.12 9.39
N ILE A 72 -3.55 0.67 9.69
CA ILE A 72 -4.67 1.57 10.01
C ILE A 72 -4.36 2.33 11.30
N GLN A 73 -3.93 1.64 12.35
CA GLN A 73 -3.59 2.26 13.62
C GLN A 73 -2.44 3.26 13.49
N ALA A 74 -1.38 2.93 12.74
CA ALA A 74 -0.27 3.86 12.53
C ALA A 74 -0.68 5.17 11.79
N ASN A 75 -1.69 5.11 10.93
CA ASN A 75 -2.15 6.27 10.15
C ASN A 75 -3.31 7.05 10.82
N PHE A 76 -4.11 6.40 11.66
CA PHE A 76 -5.35 6.94 12.19
C PHE A 76 -5.49 6.87 13.72
N ALA A 77 -4.50 6.32 14.44
CA ALA A 77 -4.47 6.51 15.88
C ALA A 77 -4.42 8.02 16.16
N LYS A 78 -5.47 8.52 16.81
CA LYS A 78 -5.48 9.88 17.34
C LYS A 78 -4.27 10.01 18.27
N GLY A 79 -3.42 10.99 18.00
CA GLY A 79 -2.48 11.50 19.00
C GLY A 79 -3.21 12.09 20.19
#